data_AF-A0A1I4GEY8-F1
#
_entry.id   AF-A0A1I4GEY8-F1
#
_cell.length_a   1.000
_cell.length_b   1.000
_cell.length_c   1.000
_cell.angle_alpha   90.00
_cell.angle_beta   90.00
_cell.angle_gamma   90.00
#
_symmetry.space_group_name_H-M   'P 1'
#
loop_
_entity.id
_entity.type
_entity.pdbx_description
1 polymer ?
#
loop_
_entity_poly.entity_id
_entity_poly.type
_entity_poly.pdbx_seq_one_letter_code
_entity_poly.pdbx_strand_id
1 'polypeptide(L)'
;MSEYAQDAARLRAFIDRADRDELGAVQTDLLRIALEKPDPAGRAAAMDGVQAALSDTIRPDQMSPLHQAFYVAVLSMIERTKEAVAKTPA
;
A
#
# COMPACT_ATOMS: atom_id res chain seq x y z
N MET A 1 5.26 17.51 1.93
CA MET A 1 5.47 16.09 1.63
C MET A 1 4.29 15.33 2.19
N SER A 2 3.74 14.34 1.48
CA SER A 2 2.63 13.52 1.98
C SER A 2 3.03 12.83 3.29
N GLU A 3 2.11 12.73 4.26
CA GLU A 3 2.28 11.96 5.51
C GLU A 3 2.78 10.54 5.23
N TYR A 4 2.32 9.96 4.12
CA TYR A 4 2.61 8.58 3.72
C TYR A 4 3.75 8.44 2.70
N ALA A 5 4.55 9.49 2.49
CA ALA A 5 5.62 9.48 1.48
C ALA A 5 6.68 8.39 1.74
N GLN A 6 7.02 8.14 3.01
CA GLN A 6 7.99 7.09 3.37
C GLN A 6 7.40 5.68 3.18
N ASP A 7 6.11 5.49 3.49
CA ASP A 7 5.44 4.23 3.28
C ASP A 7 5.27 3.92 1.79
N ALA A 8 4.88 4.93 0.99
CA ALA A 8 4.84 4.83 -0.46
C ALA A 8 6.21 4.49 -1.05
N ALA A 9 7.30 5.10 -0.56
CA ALA A 9 8.65 4.77 -1.02
C ALA A 9 9.04 3.32 -0.71
N ARG A 10 8.64 2.78 0.45
CA ARG A 10 8.84 1.36 0.79
C ARG A 10 8.07 0.45 -0.16
N LEU A 11 6.78 0.70 -0.38
CA LEU A 11 5.95 -0.04 -1.33
C LEU A 11 6.49 0.03 -2.75
N ARG A 12 7.00 1.20 -3.17
CA ARG A 12 7.67 1.36 -4.46
C ARG A 12 8.90 0.46 -4.58
N ALA A 13 9.74 0.39 -3.54
CA ALA A 13 10.91 -0.47 -3.54
C ALA A 13 10.54 -1.96 -3.66
N PHE A 14 9.44 -2.40 -3.02
CA PHE A 14 8.92 -3.76 -3.20
C PHE A 14 8.53 -4.03 -4.67
N ILE A 15 7.84 -3.08 -5.30
CA ILE A 15 7.43 -3.19 -6.70
C ILE A 15 8.66 -3.24 -7.62
N ASP A 16 9.67 -2.40 -7.38
CA ASP A 16 10.91 -2.34 -8.16
C ASP A 16 11.77 -3.61 -8.00
N ARG A 17 11.65 -4.34 -6.87
CA ARG A 17 12.29 -5.65 -6.72
C ARG A 17 11.54 -6.77 -7.46
N ALA A 18 10.22 -6.62 -7.61
CA ALA A 18 9.34 -7.59 -8.26
C ALA A 18 9.51 -9.04 -7.75
N ASP A 19 9.76 -9.19 -6.44
CA ASP A 19 9.90 -10.47 -5.77
C ASP A 19 8.58 -10.86 -5.09
N ARG A 20 8.06 -12.03 -5.47
CA ARG A 20 6.79 -12.56 -4.95
C ARG A 20 6.90 -12.93 -3.47
N ASP A 21 8.07 -13.34 -3.01
CA ASP A 21 8.25 -13.85 -1.66
C ASP A 21 8.20 -12.69 -0.64
N GLU A 22 8.33 -11.44 -1.11
CA GLU A 22 8.18 -10.23 -0.32
C GLU A 22 6.73 -9.74 -0.16
N LEU A 23 5.75 -10.33 -0.86
CA LEU A 23 4.34 -9.93 -0.73
C LEU A 23 3.80 -10.11 0.69
N GLY A 24 4.32 -11.07 1.46
CA GLY A 24 3.99 -11.21 2.87
C GLY A 24 4.40 -9.98 3.69
N ALA A 25 5.59 -9.44 3.43
CA ALA A 25 6.08 -8.24 4.11
C ALA A 25 5.26 -7.00 3.76
N VAL A 26 4.84 -6.86 2.49
CA VAL A 26 3.92 -5.80 2.07
C VAL A 26 2.62 -5.85 2.89
N GLN A 27 2.01 -7.03 3.05
CA GLN A 27 0.78 -7.16 3.84
C GLN A 27 0.98 -6.77 5.31
N THR A 28 2.10 -7.18 5.90
CA THR A 28 2.45 -6.80 7.28
C THR A 28 2.62 -5.29 7.43
N ASP A 29 3.29 -4.63 6.49
CA ASP A 29 3.50 -3.19 6.52
C ASP A 29 2.18 -2.41 6.39
N LEU A 30 1.28 -2.84 5.49
CA LEU A 30 -0.04 -2.21 5.33
C LEU A 30 -0.87 -2.29 6.61
N LEU A 31 -0.89 -3.45 7.27
CA LEU A 31 -1.58 -3.62 8.54
C LEU A 31 -0.96 -2.74 9.65
N ARG A 32 0.37 -2.67 9.73
CA ARG A 32 1.05 -1.78 10.70
C ARG A 32 0.61 -0.33 10.50
N ILE A 33 0.66 0.17 9.26
CA ILE A 33 0.29 1.57 8.94
C ILE A 33 -1.16 1.83 9.31
N ALA A 34 -2.09 0.92 8.94
CA ALA A 34 -3.48 1.08 9.31
C ALA A 34 -3.64 1.15 10.83
N LEU A 35 -3.09 0.18 11.57
CA LEU A 35 -3.28 0.03 13.02
C LEU A 35 -2.58 1.11 13.87
N GLU A 36 -1.74 1.97 13.29
CA GLU A 36 -1.27 3.20 13.94
C GLU A 36 -2.43 4.21 14.16
N LYS A 37 -3.54 4.07 13.43
CA LYS A 37 -4.75 4.86 13.64
C LYS A 37 -5.71 4.15 14.61
N PRO A 38 -6.23 4.88 15.62
CA PRO A 38 -6.99 4.27 16.71
C PRO A 38 -8.37 3.77 16.27
N ASP A 39 -9.02 4.48 15.35
CA ASP A 39 -10.40 4.21 14.94
C ASP A 39 -10.48 3.67 13.49
N PRO A 40 -11.56 2.93 13.16
CA PRO A 40 -11.71 2.29 11.84
C PRO A 40 -11.73 3.26 10.66
N ALA A 41 -12.27 4.48 10.85
CA ALA A 41 -12.31 5.49 9.80
C ALA A 41 -10.89 6.04 9.53
N GLY A 42 -10.12 6.29 10.58
CA GLY A 42 -8.70 6.65 10.48
C GLY A 42 -7.87 5.57 9.80
N ARG A 43 -8.08 4.29 10.15
CA ARG A 43 -7.39 3.14 9.53
C ARG A 43 -7.66 3.07 8.02
N ALA A 44 -8.91 3.25 7.61
CA ALA A 44 -9.30 3.28 6.20
C ALA A 44 -8.70 4.49 5.46
N ALA A 45 -8.77 5.68 6.07
CA ALA A 45 -8.20 6.90 5.52
C ALA A 45 -6.66 6.81 5.36
N ALA A 46 -5.98 6.08 6.24
CA ALA A 46 -4.55 5.81 6.10
C ALA A 46 -4.24 4.99 4.84
N MET A 47 -5.06 4.00 4.52
CA MET A 47 -4.90 3.21 3.28
C MET A 47 -5.14 4.07 2.03
N ASP A 48 -6.14 4.95 2.04
CA ASP A 48 -6.35 5.93 0.97
C ASP A 48 -5.13 6.86 0.79
N GLY A 49 -4.57 7.34 1.89
CA GLY A 49 -3.38 8.19 1.90
C GLY A 49 -2.13 7.50 1.35
N VAL A 50 -1.89 6.24 1.73
CA VAL A 50 -0.79 5.43 1.19
C VAL A 50 -0.98 5.18 -0.30
N GLN A 51 -2.20 4.82 -0.75
CA GLN A 51 -2.50 4.60 -2.17
C GLN A 51 -2.26 5.84 -3.01
N ALA A 52 -2.73 7.00 -2.55
CA ALA A 52 -2.51 8.27 -3.24
C ALA A 52 -1.01 8.59 -3.34
N ALA A 53 -0.28 8.48 -2.23
CA ALA A 53 1.16 8.72 -2.21
C ALA A 53 1.94 7.75 -3.12
N LEU A 54 1.56 6.47 -3.17
CA LEU A 54 2.16 5.48 -4.07
C LEU A 54 1.89 5.82 -5.53
N SER A 55 0.65 6.17 -5.85
CA SER A 55 0.21 6.52 -7.21
C SER A 55 0.94 7.75 -7.75
N ASP A 56 1.22 8.74 -6.90
CA ASP A 56 2.00 9.93 -7.27
C ASP A 56 3.43 9.60 -7.72
N THR A 57 4.03 8.55 -7.13
CA THR A 57 5.42 8.13 -7.38
C THR A 57 5.58 7.15 -8.53
N ILE A 58 4.49 6.59 -9.06
CA ILE A 58 4.52 5.57 -10.10
C ILE A 58 4.00 6.13 -11.42
N ARG A 59 4.67 5.73 -12.51
CA ARG A 59 4.24 5.98 -13.90
C ARG A 59 4.09 4.61 -14.57
N PRO A 60 2.89 4.01 -14.54
CA PRO A 60 2.71 2.62 -14.98
C PRO A 60 3.12 2.39 -16.44
N ASP A 61 2.92 3.39 -17.29
CA ASP A 61 3.31 3.43 -18.70
C ASP A 61 4.82 3.30 -18.93
N GLN A 62 5.63 3.60 -17.92
CA GLN A 62 7.09 3.51 -17.97
C GLN A 62 7.65 2.22 -17.34
N MET A 63 6.78 1.33 -16.87
CA MET A 63 7.16 0.08 -16.21
C MET A 63 7.09 -1.10 -17.19
N SER A 64 7.96 -2.09 -16.98
CA SER A 64 7.80 -3.39 -17.66
C SER A 64 6.50 -4.08 -17.21
N PRO A 65 5.94 -5.02 -18.00
CA PRO A 65 4.72 -5.76 -17.63
C PRO A 65 4.79 -6.46 -16.26
N LEU A 66 5.94 -7.02 -15.89
CA LEU A 66 6.13 -7.67 -14.58
C LEU A 66 5.92 -6.68 -13.43
N HIS A 67 6.62 -5.55 -13.50
CA HIS A 67 6.53 -4.48 -12.51
C HIS A 67 5.11 -3.88 -12.44
N GLN A 68 4.41 -3.76 -13.57
CA GLN A 68 2.99 -3.37 -13.58
C GLN A 68 2.11 -4.37 -12.83
N ALA A 69 2.33 -5.68 -13.01
CA ALA A 69 1.58 -6.71 -12.30
C ALA A 69 1.79 -6.62 -10.78
N PHE A 70 3.03 -6.38 -10.33
CA PHE A 70 3.33 -6.12 -8.91
C PHE A 70 2.66 -4.85 -8.41
N TYR A 71 2.69 -3.76 -9.18
CA TYR A 71 1.99 -2.53 -8.81
C TYR A 71 0.49 -2.77 -8.61
N VAL A 72 -0.16 -3.45 -9.55
CA VAL A 72 -1.59 -3.81 -9.44
C VAL A 72 -1.85 -4.72 -8.24
N ALA A 73 -0.96 -5.67 -7.96
CA ALA A 73 -1.07 -6.54 -6.79
C ALA A 73 -1.01 -5.74 -5.49
N VAL A 74 -0.06 -4.81 -5.35
CA VAL A 74 0.06 -3.93 -4.19
C VAL A 74 -1.17 -3.05 -4.04
N LEU A 75 -1.68 -2.44 -5.11
CA LEU A 75 -2.95 -1.68 -5.06
C LEU A 75 -4.11 -2.54 -4.56
N SER A 76 -4.22 -3.78 -5.04
CA SER A 76 -5.27 -4.72 -4.61
C SER A 76 -5.11 -5.15 -3.15
N MET A 77 -3.88 -5.17 -2.62
CA MET A 77 -3.62 -5.44 -1.21
C MET A 77 -3.98 -4.25 -0.33
N ILE A 78 -3.73 -3.02 -0.78
CA ILE A 78 -4.16 -1.80 -0.09
C ILE A 78 -5.69 -1.78 0.03
N GLU A 79 -6.41 -1.98 -1.07
CA GLU A 79 -7.88 -1.96 -1.06
C GLU A 79 -8.46 -3.04 -0.15
N ARG A 80 -7.95 -4.28 -0.22
CA ARG A 80 -8.39 -5.35 0.69
C ARG A 80 -8.08 -5.05 2.15
N THR A 81 -6.93 -4.44 2.43
CA THR A 81 -6.57 -4.03 3.80
C THR A 81 -7.52 -2.94 4.29
N LYS A 82 -7.80 -1.92 3.47
CA LYS A 82 -8.77 -0.87 3.75
C LYS A 82 -10.15 -1.45 4.12
N GLU A 83 -10.68 -2.35 3.31
CA GLU A 83 -11.97 -2.99 3.59
C GLU A 83 -11.96 -3.79 4.90
N ALA A 84 -10.86 -4.48 5.20
CA ALA A 84 -10.73 -5.29 6.41
C ALA A 84 -10.67 -4.40 7.67
N VAL A 85 -9.84 -3.35 7.66
CA VAL A 85 -9.64 -2.48 8.82
C VAL A 85 -10.82 -1.55 9.07
N ALA A 86 -11.56 -1.16 8.04
CA ALA A 86 -12.80 -0.38 8.16
C ALA A 86 -13.91 -1.15 8.92
N LYS A 87 -13.90 -2.48 8.85
CA LYS A 87 -14.88 -3.36 9.51
C LYS A 87 -14.40 -3.86 10.88
N THR A 88 -13.13 -3.61 11.22
CA THR A 88 -12.53 -4.09 12.47
C THR A 88 -12.89 -3.12 13.60
N PRO A 89 -13.42 -3.58 14.75
CA PRO A 89 -13.67 -2.72 15.90
C PRO A 89 -12.41 -1.97 16.38
N ALA A 90 -12.61 -0.86 17.08
CA ALA A 90 -11.53 -0.07 17.67
C ALA A 90 -10.77 -0.89 18.72
#